data_AF-A0A2E3J345-F1
#
_entry.id   AF-A0A2E3J345-F1
#
_cell.length_a   1.000
_cell.length_b   1.000
_cell.length_c   1.000
_cell.angle_alpha   90.00
_cell.angle_beta   90.00
_cell.angle_gamma   90.00
#
_symmetry.space_group_name_H-M   'P 1'
#
loop_
_entity.id
_entity.type
_entity.pdbx_description
1 polymer ?
#
loop_
_entity_poly.entity_id
_entity_poly.type
_entity_poly.pdbx_seq_one_letter_code
_entity_poly.pdbx_strand_id
1 'polypeptide(L)' 'MIPDILMPGRDGLDIIQTIRKENPAVKIIAVSGGGDTGRIDYLPQAEDFGADKTMRKPFQ' A
#
# COMPACT_ATOMS: atom_id res chain seq x y z
N MET A 1 -9.40 2.24 4.47
CA MET A 1 -9.29 1.59 3.16
C MET A 1 -8.14 0.59 3.18
N ILE A 2 -8.22 -0.45 2.34
CA ILE A 2 -7.17 -1.48 2.23
C ILE A 2 -6.76 -1.61 0.76
N PRO A 3 -5.91 -0.73 0.22
CA PRO A 3 -5.43 -0.85 -1.16
C PRO A 3 -4.42 -1.99 -1.31
N ASP A 4 -4.52 -2.74 -2.42
CA ASP A 4 -3.46 -3.61 -2.89
C ASP A 4 -2.44 -2.78 -3.68
N ILE A 5 -1.17 -2.86 -3.31
CA ILE A 5 -0.09 -2.13 -3.97
C ILE A 5 0.23 -2.74 -5.34
N LEU A 6 0.13 -4.06 -5.48
CA LEU A 6 0.48 -4.77 -6.71
C LEU A 6 -0.77 -5.03 -7.58
N MET A 7 -1.51 -3.97 -7.88
CA MET A 7 -2.67 -4.01 -8.76
C MET A 7 -2.27 -3.76 -10.22
N PRO A 8 -2.67 -4.61 -11.18
CA PRO A 8 -2.43 -4.31 -12.59
C PRO A 8 -3.26 -3.08 -13.03
N GLY A 9 -2.59 -2.12 -13.68
CA GLY A 9 -3.24 -0.95 -14.29
C GLY A 9 -3.47 0.25 -13.37
N ARG A 10 -3.09 0.20 -12.09
CA ARG A 10 -3.16 1.35 -11.19
C ARG A 10 -2.06 1.29 -10.12
N ASP A 11 -1.32 2.37 -9.94
CA ASP A 11 -0.26 2.43 -8.92
C ASP A 11 -0.89 2.61 -7.53
N GLY A 12 -0.75 1.59 -6.68
CA GLY A 12 -1.29 1.63 -5.32
C GLY A 12 -0.66 2.72 -4.45
N LEU A 13 0.58 3.14 -4.76
CA LEU A 13 1.25 4.23 -4.05
C LEU A 13 0.61 5.59 -4.36
N ASP A 14 0.27 5.85 -5.62
CA ASP A 14 -0.41 7.09 -6.03
C ASP A 14 -1.77 7.24 -5.34
N ILE A 15 -2.49 6.13 -5.14
CA ILE A 15 -3.77 6.12 -4.42
C ILE A 15 -3.57 6.53 -2.96
N ILE A 16 -2.56 5.98 -2.30
CA ILE A 16 -2.26 6.30 -0.89
C ILE A 16 -1.93 7.78 -0.76
N GLN A 17 -1.06 8.29 -1.64
CA GLN A 17 -0.66 9.70 -1.62
C GLN A 17 -1.85 10.64 -1.89
N THR A 18 -2.69 10.31 -2.88
CA THR A 18 -3.89 11.09 -3.22
C THR A 18 -4.84 11.16 -2.03
N ILE A 19 -5.16 10.02 -1.42
CA ILE A 19 -6.13 9.96 -0.33
C ILE A 19 -5.58 10.61 0.94
N ARG A 20 -4.29 10.44 1.23
CA ARG A 20 -3.66 11.15 2.36
C ARG A 20 -3.74 12.67 2.19
N LYS A 21 -3.63 13.18 0.96
CA LYS A 21 -3.75 14.60 0.64
C LYS A 21 -5.20 15.11 0.71
N GLU A 22 -6.15 14.35 0.16
CA GLU A 22 -7.56 14.77 0.09
C GLU A 22 -8.31 14.57 1.40
N ASN A 23 -8.01 13.52 2.15
CA ASN A 23 -8.68 13.21 3.41
C ASN A 23 -7.72 12.55 4.43
N PRO A 24 -6.98 13.36 5.20
CA PRO A 24 -6.04 12.88 6.20
C PRO A 24 -6.67 12.07 7.35
N ALA A 25 -8.00 12.09 7.52
CA ALA A 25 -8.66 11.32 8.56
C ALA A 25 -8.85 9.83 8.17
N VAL A 26 -8.76 9.50 6.88
CA VAL A 26 -8.95 8.13 6.41
C VAL A 26 -7.78 7.26 6.88
N LYS A 27 -8.11 6.14 7.53
CA LYS A 27 -7.15 5.09 7.87
C LYS A 27 -6.82 4.24 6.65
N ILE A 28 -5.54 4.09 6.35
CA ILE A 28 -5.03 3.39 5.18
C ILE A 28 -4.19 2.19 5.64
N ILE A 29 -4.55 0.98 5.20
CA ILE A 29 -3.76 -0.24 5.44
C ILE A 29 -3.29 -0.75 4.08
N ALA A 30 -2.02 -0.55 3.75
CA ALA A 30 -1.49 -0.95 2.45
C ALA A 30 -1.10 -2.43 2.47
N VAL A 31 -1.42 -3.14 1.39
CA VAL A 31 -1.20 -4.58 1.29
C VAL A 31 -0.36 -4.91 0.06
N SER A 32 0.69 -5.71 0.21
CA SER A 32 1.53 -6.16 -0.93
C SER A 32 1.67 -7.68 -0.97
N GLY A 33 1.62 -8.23 -2.19
CA GLY A 33 1.90 -9.64 -2.49
C GLY A 33 3.35 -9.94 -2.89
N GLY A 34 4.28 -8.99 -2.78
CA GLY A 34 5.68 -9.13 -3.22
C GLY A 34 6.54 -10.10 -2.41
N GLY A 35 5.90 -10.95 -1.60
CA GLY A 35 6.50 -11.70 -0.52
C GLY A 35 7.57 -12.70 -0.91
N ASP A 36 7.20 -13.54 -1.87
CA ASP A 36 7.89 -14.80 -2.18
C ASP A 36 8.54 -14.80 -3.57
N THR A 37 8.34 -13.77 -4.40
CA THR A 37 8.72 -13.81 -5.82
C THR A 37 9.94 -12.95 -6.19
N GLY A 38 10.73 -12.47 -5.22
CA GLY A 38 11.88 -11.59 -5.50
C GLY A 38 11.49 -10.24 -6.14
N ARG A 39 10.22 -9.85 -6.02
CA ARG A 39 9.73 -8.54 -6.48
C ARG A 39 10.07 -7.49 -5.43
N ILE A 40 10.33 -6.27 -5.90
CA ILE A 40 10.60 -5.08 -5.07
C ILE A 40 9.51 -4.97 -3.98
N ASP A 41 9.95 -4.72 -2.75
CA ASP A 41 9.04 -4.49 -1.63
C ASP A 41 8.60 -3.02 -1.62
N TYR A 42 7.32 -2.80 -1.88
CA TYR A 42 6.69 -1.48 -1.90
C TYR A 42 6.04 -1.09 -0.57
N LEU A 43 6.03 -1.99 0.44
CA LEU A 43 5.47 -1.68 1.75
C LEU A 43 6.20 -0.50 2.42
N PRO A 44 7.54 -0.38 2.42
CA PRO A 44 8.21 0.78 3.00
C PRO A 44 7.77 2.11 2.37
N GLN A 45 7.65 2.14 1.03
CA GLN A 45 7.20 3.32 0.30
C GLN A 45 5.74 3.68 0.60
N ALA A 46 4.90 2.68 0.88
CA ALA A 46 3.52 2.91 1.29
C ALA A 46 3.43 3.65 2.63
N GLU A 47 4.29 3.32 3.59
CA GLU A 47 4.38 4.01 4.88
C GLU A 47 4.83 5.45 4.69
N ASP A 48 5.88 5.67 3.88
CA ASP A 48 6.39 7.00 3.53
C ASP A 48 5.30 7.87 2.88
N PHE A 49 4.40 7.27 2.10
CA PHE A 49 3.31 7.97 1.41
C PHE A 49 2.06 8.16 2.29
N GLY A 50 2.09 7.66 3.52
CA GLY A 50 1.07 7.91 4.53
C GLY A 50 0.10 6.75 4.76
N ALA A 51 0.48 5.51 4.47
CA ALA A 51 -0.21 4.35 5.01
C ALA A 51 -0.07 4.32 6.55
N ASP A 52 -1.16 4.03 7.27
CA ASP A 52 -1.12 3.87 8.72
C ASP A 52 -0.54 2.52 9.14
N LYS A 53 -0.70 1.50 8.30
CA LYS A 53 -0.14 0.16 8.47
C LYS A 53 0.16 -0.48 7.12
N THR A 54 1.09 -1.41 7.11
CA THR A 54 1.39 -2.28 5.98
C THR A 54 1.15 -3.74 6.33
N MET A 55 0.76 -4.56 5.35
CA MET A 55 0.66 -6.02 5.52
C MET A 55 1.16 -6.74 4.28
N ARG A 56 1.87 -7.86 4.49
CA ARG A 56 2.41 -8.72 3.44
C ARG A 56 1.53 -9.97 3.26
N LYS A 57 1.13 -10.28 2.03
CA LYS A 57 0.46 -11.55 1.72
C LYS A 57 1.49 -12.69 1.57
N PRO A 58 1.14 -13.95 1.90
CA PRO A 58 -0.11 -14.36 2.53
C PRO A 58 -0.14 -13.98 4.02
N PHE A 59 -1.33 -13.66 4.53
CA PHE A 59 -1.56 -13.40 5.96
C PHE A 59 -1.84 -14.74 6.66
N GLN A 60 -1.26 -14.95 7.84
CA GLN A 60 -1.69 -15.99 8.79
C GLN A 60 -2.50 -15.36 9.91
#